data_AF-A0A7W1N206-F1
#
_entry.id   AF-A0A7W1N206-F1
#
_cell.length_a   1.000
_cell.length_b   1.000
_cell.length_c   1.000
_cell.angle_alpha   90.00
_cell.angle_beta   90.00
_cell.angle_gamma   90.00
#
_symmetry.space_group_name_H-M   'P 1'
#
loop_
_entity.id
_entity.type
_entity.pdbx_description
1 polymer ?
#
loop_
_entity_poly.entity_id
_entity_poly.type
_entity_poly.pdbx_seq_one_letter_code
_entity_poly.pdbx_strand_id
1 'polypeptide(L)'
;MSGTDDYLARLRSAIKGNGKDRQRMLAEISAHLEDVLTDELAASSDRDEAERCALARLGDVEDLISSWNARCTRLRRRVRRRVAVIVIAAGISVSLSAAQHASGRNPHHPTPAIHPVPHLTRHDQGSKVLINPLHERSSPER
;
A
#
# COMPACT_ATOMS: atom_id res chain seq x y z
N MET A 1 39.58 -3.41 -9.17
CA MET A 1 38.21 -3.19 -8.67
C MET A 1 38.02 -1.69 -8.63
N SER A 2 37.05 -1.14 -9.36
CA SER A 2 36.75 0.30 -9.32
C SER A 2 36.20 0.66 -7.93
N GLY A 3 36.32 1.94 -7.53
CA GLY A 3 35.72 2.41 -6.28
C GLY A 3 34.20 2.16 -6.24
N THR A 4 33.55 2.26 -7.39
CA THR A 4 32.12 1.98 -7.57
C THR A 4 31.78 0.51 -7.32
N ASP A 5 32.65 -0.41 -7.75
CA ASP A 5 32.46 -1.86 -7.53
C ASP A 5 32.53 -2.21 -6.03
N ASP A 6 33.51 -1.63 -5.33
CA ASP A 6 33.67 -1.84 -3.88
C ASP A 6 32.48 -1.26 -3.10
N TYR A 7 32.04 -0.05 -3.47
CA TYR A 7 30.85 0.58 -2.91
C TYR A 7 29.61 -0.32 -3.04
N LEU A 8 29.33 -0.81 -4.26
CA LEU A 8 28.19 -1.69 -4.52
C LEU A 8 28.34 -3.07 -3.83
N ALA A 9 29.56 -3.60 -3.71
CA ALA A 9 29.82 -4.85 -3.00
C ALA A 9 29.55 -4.72 -1.49
N ARG A 10 30.03 -3.64 -0.87
CA ARG A 10 29.75 -3.31 0.54
C ARG A 10 28.25 -3.14 0.76
N LEU A 11 27.59 -2.35 -0.08
CA LEU A 11 26.15 -2.15 -0.01
C LEU A 11 25.39 -3.48 -0.12
N ARG A 12 25.71 -4.31 -1.13
CA ARG A 12 25.07 -5.61 -1.37
C ARG A 12 25.19 -6.56 -0.17
N SER A 13 26.32 -6.56 0.52
CA SER A 13 26.57 -7.45 1.66
C SER A 13 25.86 -7.00 2.95
N ALA A 14 25.60 -5.70 3.14
CA ALA A 14 25.10 -5.15 4.40
C ALA A 14 23.58 -4.82 4.43
N ILE A 15 22.94 -4.64 3.28
CA ILE A 15 21.51 -4.26 3.23
C ILE A 15 20.56 -5.42 3.58
N LYS A 16 19.58 -5.13 4.45
CA LYS A 16 18.51 -6.06 4.84
C LYS A 16 17.32 -5.93 3.89
N GLY A 17 16.50 -6.97 3.79
CA GLY A 17 15.30 -6.93 2.95
C GLY A 17 14.90 -8.31 2.48
N ASN A 18 13.78 -8.42 1.78
CA ASN A 18 13.54 -9.60 0.94
C ASN A 18 14.43 -9.49 -0.32
N GLY A 19 14.65 -10.62 -1.00
CA GLY A 19 15.56 -10.66 -2.15
C GLY A 19 15.17 -9.72 -3.29
N LYS A 20 13.86 -9.57 -3.57
CA LYS A 20 13.35 -8.73 -4.66
C LYS A 20 13.53 -7.24 -4.38
N ASP A 21 13.18 -6.79 -3.18
CA ASP A 21 13.36 -5.39 -2.76
C ASP A 21 14.84 -5.03 -2.71
N ARG A 22 15.69 -5.96 -2.24
CA ARG A 22 17.13 -5.80 -2.23
C ARG A 22 17.68 -5.63 -3.66
N GLN A 23 17.29 -6.52 -4.56
CA GLN A 23 17.73 -6.49 -5.95
C GLN A 23 17.26 -5.23 -6.67
N ARG A 24 16.00 -4.83 -6.46
CA ARG A 24 15.46 -3.58 -7.01
C ARG A 24 16.25 -2.36 -6.53
N MET A 25 16.52 -2.26 -5.22
CA MET A 25 17.28 -1.15 -4.66
C MET A 25 18.72 -1.10 -5.21
N LEU A 26 19.39 -2.25 -5.31
CA LEU A 26 20.73 -2.30 -5.90
C LEU A 26 20.74 -1.91 -7.38
N ALA A 27 19.72 -2.31 -8.15
CA ALA A 27 19.59 -1.91 -9.56
C ALA A 27 19.38 -0.40 -9.70
N GLU A 28 18.53 0.18 -8.85
CA GLU A 28 18.26 1.63 -8.83
C GLU A 28 19.52 2.42 -8.49
N ILE A 29 20.30 1.99 -7.49
CA ILE A 29 21.56 2.64 -7.11
C ILE A 29 22.64 2.46 -8.19
N SER A 30 22.75 1.28 -8.80
CA SER A 30 23.69 1.05 -9.92
C SER A 30 23.38 1.98 -11.09
N ALA A 31 22.11 2.03 -11.51
CA ALA A 31 21.68 2.91 -12.59
C ALA A 31 21.94 4.38 -12.27
N HIS A 32 21.64 4.81 -11.04
CA HIS A 32 21.90 6.19 -10.64
C HIS A 32 23.40 6.52 -10.62
N LEU A 33 24.25 5.58 -10.18
CA LEU A 33 25.71 5.76 -10.25
C LEU A 33 26.21 5.82 -11.69
N GLU A 34 25.68 4.99 -12.58
CA GLU A 34 26.01 5.01 -14.01
C GLU A 34 25.63 6.35 -14.66
N ASP A 35 24.44 6.88 -14.34
CA ASP A 35 23.99 8.19 -14.81
C ASP A 35 24.94 9.30 -14.32
N VAL A 36 25.24 9.34 -13.01
CA VAL A 36 26.12 10.37 -12.44
C VAL A 36 27.55 10.25 -12.97
N LEU A 37 28.09 9.04 -13.12
CA LEU A 37 29.41 8.84 -13.71
C LEU A 37 29.46 9.32 -15.16
N THR A 38 28.40 9.10 -15.93
CA THR A 38 28.31 9.57 -17.31
C THR A 38 28.33 11.09 -17.37
N ASP A 39 27.60 11.77 -16.49
CA ASP A 39 27.60 13.22 -16.39
C ASP A 39 28.98 13.78 -15.97
N GLU A 40 29.62 13.17 -14.96
CA GLU A 40 30.94 13.61 -14.48
C GLU A 40 32.07 13.33 -15.49
N LEU A 41 31.98 12.24 -16.26
CA LEU A 41 32.91 11.95 -17.36
C LEU A 41 32.69 12.88 -18.58
N ALA A 42 31.48 13.39 -18.77
CA ALA A 42 31.25 14.43 -19.77
C ALA A 42 31.83 15.78 -19.33
N ALA A 43 31.88 16.04 -18.01
CA ALA A 43 32.42 17.26 -17.43
C ALA A 43 33.94 17.22 -17.20
N SER A 44 34.52 16.04 -16.97
CA SER A 44 35.94 15.84 -16.64
C SER A 44 36.58 14.75 -17.53
N SER A 45 37.84 14.94 -17.92
CA SER A 45 38.56 13.92 -18.71
C SER A 45 39.19 12.81 -17.86
N ASP A 46 39.09 12.88 -16.53
CA ASP A 46 39.68 11.92 -15.60
C ASP A 46 38.61 11.03 -14.97
N ARG A 47 38.72 9.72 -15.22
CA ARG A 47 37.80 8.72 -14.69
C ARG A 47 37.88 8.60 -13.18
N ASP A 48 39.07 8.69 -12.59
CA ASP A 48 39.23 8.51 -11.14
C ASP A 48 38.62 9.70 -10.38
N GLU A 49 38.70 10.90 -10.95
CA GLU A 49 37.99 12.07 -10.41
C GLU A 49 36.48 11.96 -10.58
N ALA A 50 35.99 11.55 -11.75
CA ALA A 50 34.56 11.32 -11.98
C ALA A 50 33.98 10.28 -11.01
N GLU A 51 34.71 9.19 -10.75
CA GLU A 51 34.33 8.18 -9.76
C GLU A 51 34.26 8.75 -8.34
N ARG A 52 35.25 9.56 -7.93
CA ARG A 52 35.23 10.22 -6.62
C ARG A 52 34.07 11.20 -6.48
N CYS A 53 33.80 12.03 -7.50
CA CYS A 53 32.69 12.99 -7.51
C CYS A 53 31.33 12.28 -7.46
N ALA A 54 31.16 11.21 -8.24
CA ALA A 54 29.94 10.42 -8.26
C ALA A 54 29.64 9.78 -6.89
N LEU A 55 30.66 9.18 -6.26
CA LEU A 55 30.53 8.60 -4.93
C LEU A 55 30.28 9.66 -3.85
N ALA A 56 30.97 10.80 -3.91
CA ALA A 56 30.76 11.91 -2.98
C ALA A 56 29.32 12.46 -3.07
N ARG A 57 28.74 12.50 -4.27
CA ARG A 57 27.35 12.92 -4.50
C ARG A 57 26.33 11.93 -3.96
N LEU A 58 26.61 10.63 -4.06
CA LEU A 58 25.74 9.59 -3.51
C LEU A 58 25.79 9.55 -1.97
N GLY A 59 26.93 9.91 -1.39
CA GLY A 59 27.17 9.97 0.05
C GLY A 59 27.84 8.71 0.61
N ASP A 60 27.97 8.65 1.95
CA ASP A 60 28.59 7.52 2.62
C ASP A 60 27.72 6.25 2.52
N VAL A 61 28.37 5.13 2.21
CA VAL A 61 27.73 3.83 2.09
C VAL A 61 27.10 3.39 3.40
N GLU A 62 27.71 3.71 4.54
CA GLU A 62 27.21 3.33 5.86
C GLU A 62 25.91 4.05 6.21
N ASP A 63 25.77 5.33 5.84
CA ASP A 63 24.55 6.10 6.01
C ASP A 63 23.41 5.54 5.15
N LEU A 64 23.73 5.15 3.91
CA LEU A 64 22.76 4.52 3.01
C LEU A 64 22.30 3.16 3.54
N ILE A 65 23.23 2.32 4.01
CA ILE A 65 22.94 1.03 4.65
C ILE A 65 22.05 1.23 5.89
N SER A 66 22.43 2.17 6.76
CA SER A 66 21.73 2.46 8.01
C SER A 66 20.29 2.93 7.76
N SER A 67 20.12 3.91 6.86
CA SER A 67 18.80 4.47 6.52
C SER A 67 17.88 3.42 5.88
N TRP A 68 18.41 2.58 4.97
CA TRP A 68 17.66 1.49 4.37
C TRP A 68 17.23 0.44 5.40
N ASN A 69 18.16 0.02 6.26
CA ASN A 69 17.88 -0.96 7.31
C ASN A 69 16.84 -0.43 8.31
N ALA A 70 16.91 0.85 8.67
CA ALA A 70 15.90 1.52 9.49
C ALA A 70 14.52 1.52 8.80
N ARG A 71 14.47 1.76 7.48
CA ARG A 71 13.23 1.66 6.70
C ARG A 71 12.66 0.23 6.71
N CYS A 72 13.48 -0.80 6.47
CA CYS A 72 13.03 -2.19 6.49
C CYS A 72 12.49 -2.60 7.86
N THR A 73 13.16 -2.22 8.94
CA THR A 73 12.69 -2.52 10.31
C THR A 73 11.36 -1.82 10.60
N ARG A 74 11.18 -0.56 10.17
CA ARG A 74 9.92 0.18 10.29
C ARG A 74 8.79 -0.49 9.52
N LEU A 75 9.02 -0.95 8.30
CA LEU A 75 8.03 -1.67 7.50
C LEU A 75 7.62 -3.00 8.16
N ARG A 76 8.59 -3.79 8.63
CA ARG A 76 8.32 -5.03 9.37
C ARG A 76 7.50 -4.78 10.63
N ARG A 77 7.81 -3.74 11.39
CA ARG A 77 7.03 -3.34 12.58
C ARG A 77 5.59 -2.99 12.22
N ARG A 78 5.36 -2.24 11.13
CA ARG A 78 4.01 -1.90 10.65
C ARG A 78 3.21 -3.13 10.26
N VAL A 79 3.81 -4.07 9.52
CA VAL A 79 3.15 -5.32 9.12
C VAL A 79 2.80 -6.16 10.36
N ARG A 80 3.75 -6.35 11.28
CA ARG A 80 3.50 -7.09 12.53
C ARG A 80 2.37 -6.49 13.36
N ARG A 81 2.31 -5.16 13.47
CA ARG A 81 1.21 -4.47 14.17
C ARG A 81 -0.14 -4.73 13.50
N ARG A 82 -0.22 -4.67 12.16
CA ARG A 82 -1.46 -4.97 11.42
C ARG A 82 -1.91 -6.41 11.64
N VAL A 83 -1.00 -7.37 11.56
CA VAL A 83 -1.31 -8.78 11.83
C VAL A 83 -1.79 -8.99 13.26
N ALA A 84 -1.12 -8.39 14.25
CA ALA A 84 -1.55 -8.48 15.64
C ALA A 84 -2.98 -7.94 15.85
N VAL A 85 -3.32 -6.79 15.24
CA VAL A 85 -4.68 -6.22 15.29
C VAL A 85 -5.71 -7.19 14.69
N ILE A 86 -5.41 -7.79 13.53
CA ILE A 86 -6.31 -8.75 12.87
C ILE A 86 -6.54 -9.98 13.77
N VAL A 87 -5.47 -10.53 14.36
CA VAL A 87 -5.56 -11.70 15.25
C VAL A 87 -6.39 -11.38 16.50
N ILE A 88 -6.18 -10.22 17.11
CA ILE A 88 -6.98 -9.78 18.28
C ILE A 88 -8.46 -9.64 17.89
N ALA A 89 -8.75 -8.97 16.77
CA ALA A 89 -10.13 -8.80 16.30
C ALA A 89 -10.82 -10.14 16.01
N ALA A 90 -10.13 -11.07 15.35
CA ALA A 90 -10.65 -12.40 15.09
C ALA A 90 -10.93 -13.17 16.39
N GLY A 91 -10.04 -13.09 17.38
CA GLY A 91 -10.23 -13.69 18.70
C GLY A 91 -11.45 -13.14 19.44
N ILE A 92 -11.66 -11.81 19.40
CA ILE A 92 -12.85 -11.17 19.98
C ILE A 92 -14.12 -11.70 19.30
N SER A 93 -14.15 -11.77 17.98
CA SER A 93 -15.32 -12.30 17.24
C SER A 93 -15.64 -13.75 17.61
N VAL A 94 -14.61 -14.61 17.73
CA VAL A 94 -14.81 -16.01 18.15
C VAL A 94 -15.38 -16.09 19.56
N SER A 95 -14.89 -15.26 20.49
CA SER A 95 -15.40 -15.23 21.87
C SER A 95 -16.87 -14.78 21.95
N LEU A 96 -17.28 -13.82 21.13
CA LEU A 96 -18.66 -13.34 21.10
C LEU A 96 -19.62 -14.38 20.49
N SER A 97 -19.21 -15.07 19.41
CA SER A 97 -19.99 -16.18 18.85
C SER A 97 -20.17 -17.32 19.84
N ALA A 98 -19.14 -17.67 20.63
CA ALA A 98 -19.25 -18.70 21.65
C ALA A 98 -20.24 -18.31 22.76
N ALA A 99 -20.21 -17.05 23.20
CA ALA A 99 -21.15 -16.54 24.21
C ALA A 99 -22.61 -16.53 23.71
N GLN A 100 -22.84 -16.16 22.44
CA GLN A 100 -24.18 -16.18 21.84
C GLN A 100 -24.72 -17.62 21.65
N HIS A 101 -23.86 -18.57 21.28
CA HIS A 101 -24.25 -19.98 21.16
C HIS A 101 -24.57 -20.62 22.52
N ALA A 102 -23.89 -20.22 23.60
CA ALA A 102 -24.21 -20.67 24.95
C ALA A 102 -25.52 -20.07 25.48
N SER A 103 -25.85 -18.84 25.08
CA SER A 103 -27.07 -18.14 25.51
C SER A 103 -28.32 -18.48 24.68
N GLY A 104 -28.20 -19.27 23.62
CA GLY A 104 -29.26 -19.57 22.64
C GLY A 104 -30.25 -20.69 22.99
N ARG A 105 -30.35 -21.12 24.26
CA ARG A 105 -31.35 -22.10 24.72
C ARG A 105 -32.48 -21.44 25.51
N ASN A 106 -33.25 -20.56 24.86
CA ASN A 106 -34.57 -20.14 25.33
C ASN A 106 -35.52 -20.05 24.14
N PRO A 107 -36.36 -21.06 23.86
CA PRO A 107 -37.41 -20.95 22.88
C PRO A 107 -38.57 -20.15 23.48
N HIS A 108 -38.46 -18.82 23.48
CA HIS A 108 -39.64 -17.98 23.64
C HIS A 108 -40.16 -17.60 22.27
N HIS A 109 -41.10 -18.43 21.80
CA HIS A 109 -42.08 -18.05 20.81
C HIS A 109 -43.01 -17.01 21.45
N PRO A 110 -43.17 -15.83 20.84
CA PRO A 110 -44.48 -15.21 20.80
C PRO A 110 -44.93 -15.12 19.35
N THR A 111 -46.00 -15.82 19.08
CA THR A 111 -46.83 -15.72 17.87
C THR A 111 -47.18 -14.25 17.60
N PRO A 112 -46.91 -13.69 16.42
CA PRO A 112 -47.44 -12.37 16.07
C PRO A 112 -48.96 -12.47 15.90
N ALA A 113 -49.69 -11.72 16.71
CA ALA A 113 -51.13 -11.55 16.58
C ALA A 113 -51.46 -10.94 15.21
N ILE A 114 -52.20 -11.68 14.39
CA ILE A 114 -52.72 -11.23 13.11
C ILE A 114 -53.82 -10.21 13.43
N HIS A 115 -53.54 -8.92 13.24
CA HIS A 115 -54.58 -7.90 13.16
C HIS A 115 -55.20 -7.92 11.76
N PRO A 116 -56.53 -8.06 11.61
CA PRO A 116 -57.18 -7.91 10.32
C PRO A 116 -57.17 -6.43 9.91
N VAL A 117 -56.49 -6.11 8.82
CA VAL A 117 -56.51 -4.77 8.22
C VAL A 117 -57.85 -4.60 7.48
N PRO A 118 -58.65 -3.56 7.79
CA PRO A 118 -59.86 -3.29 7.04
C PRO A 118 -59.53 -2.80 5.63
N HIS A 119 -60.15 -3.47 4.68
CA HIS A 119 -60.16 -3.18 3.25
C HIS A 119 -60.68 -1.76 2.99
N LEU A 120 -59.77 -0.81 2.74
CA LEU A 120 -60.12 0.50 2.20
C LEU A 120 -59.90 0.50 0.69
N THR A 121 -61.04 0.67 0.03
CA THR A 121 -61.31 0.70 -1.39
C THR A 121 -60.38 1.62 -2.18
N ARG A 122 -59.77 1.02 -3.19
CA ARG A 122 -59.06 1.66 -4.30
C ARG A 122 -60.08 2.35 -5.23
N HIS A 123 -59.99 3.66 -5.35
CA HIS A 123 -60.58 4.47 -6.43
C HIS A 123 -59.61 5.64 -6.66
N ASP A 124 -58.70 5.50 -7.62
CA ASP A 124 -58.77 6.12 -8.94
C ASP A 124 -58.89 7.65 -8.89
N GLN A 125 -57.78 8.34 -9.12
CA GLN A 125 -57.75 9.52 -9.99
C GLN A 125 -56.32 9.92 -10.33
N GLY A 126 -56.00 9.86 -11.62
CA GLY A 126 -54.69 10.21 -12.14
C GLY A 126 -54.39 11.70 -12.17
N SER A 127 -53.12 12.03 -12.37
CA SER A 127 -52.74 13.10 -13.29
C SER A 127 -51.24 13.16 -13.51
N LYS A 128 -50.90 13.24 -14.80
CA LYS A 128 -49.84 14.04 -15.41
C LYS A 128 -48.39 13.59 -15.25
N VAL A 129 -47.97 12.82 -16.26
CA VAL A 129 -46.95 13.22 -17.25
C VAL A 129 -46.15 14.48 -16.90
N LEU A 130 -44.85 14.30 -16.69
CA LEU A 130 -43.86 15.23 -17.22
C LEU A 130 -42.60 14.44 -17.61
N ILE A 131 -42.54 14.16 -18.90
CA ILE A 131 -41.33 13.88 -19.67
C ILE A 131 -40.37 15.03 -19.42
N ASN A 132 -39.10 14.75 -19.10
CA ASN A 132 -38.05 15.68 -19.51
C ASN A 132 -36.85 14.93 -20.11
N PRO A 133 -36.30 15.40 -21.25
CA PRO A 133 -35.39 14.66 -22.11
C PRO A 133 -33.91 15.01 -21.87
N LEU A 134 -33.07 14.16 -22.47
CA LEU A 134 -31.75 14.43 -23.08
C LEU A 134 -31.04 15.74 -22.71
N HIS A 135 -29.80 15.61 -22.23
CA HIS A 135 -28.75 16.53 -22.68
C HIS A 135 -27.45 15.75 -22.91
N GLU A 136 -27.24 15.33 -24.17
CA GLU A 136 -25.91 15.18 -24.75
C GLU A 136 -25.20 16.54 -24.72
N ARG A 137 -23.94 16.58 -24.30
CA ARG A 137 -23.01 17.62 -24.77
C ARG A 137 -21.60 17.05 -24.83
N SER A 138 -21.24 16.64 -26.04
CA SER A 138 -19.89 16.57 -26.56
C SER A 138 -19.18 17.93 -26.45
N SER A 139 -17.89 17.93 -26.14
CA SER A 139 -16.87 18.63 -26.95
C SER A 139 -15.44 18.30 -26.47
N PRO A 140 -14.52 18.01 -27.42
CA PRO A 140 -13.08 18.00 -27.19
C PRO A 140 -12.45 19.35 -27.62
N GLU A 141 -11.44 19.81 -26.89
CA GLU A 141 -10.45 20.80 -27.36
C GLU A 141 -9.07 20.20 -27.10
N ARG A 142 -8.37 19.82 -28.18
CA ARG A 142 -7.30 20.54 -28.90
C ARG A 142 -5.94 20.38 -28.24
#